data_AF-A0A3B8KYV1-F1
#
_entry.id   AF-A0A3B8KYV1-F1
#
_cell.length_a   1.000
_cell.length_b   1.000
_cell.length_c   1.000
_cell.angle_alpha   90.00
_cell.angle_beta   90.00
_cell.angle_gamma   90.00
#
_symmetry.space_group_name_H-M   'P 1'
#
loop_
_entity.id
_entity.type
_entity.pdbx_description
1 polymer ?
#
loop_
_entity_poly.entity_id
_entity_poly.type
_entity_poly.pdbx_seq_one_letter_code
_entity_poly.pdbx_strand_id
1 'polypeptide(L)' 'MMLRFHLLSLVLLVPAPVAVCSAEEVAPPSSAFFESRIRPLLVRRCLRCHGSVKSGRGLRLDSRKAVFRGGKSGPAVVEG' A
#
# COMPACT_ATOMS: atom_id res chain seq x y z
N MET A 1 -37.33 -49.28 1.20
CA MET A 1 -38.23 -48.33 0.50
C MET A 1 -37.87 -46.88 0.86
N MET A 2 -36.66 -46.43 0.53
CA MET A 2 -36.20 -45.03 0.71
C MET A 2 -35.34 -44.54 -0.47
N LEU A 3 -35.54 -45.18 -1.63
CA LEU A 3 -34.75 -44.98 -2.84
C LEU A 3 -35.38 -43.94 -3.79
N ARG A 4 -35.94 -42.84 -3.26
CA ARG A 4 -36.68 -41.85 -4.07
C ARG A 4 -36.72 -40.40 -3.53
N PHE A 5 -35.83 -39.99 -2.62
CA PHE A 5 -35.86 -38.62 -2.07
C PHE A 5 -34.60 -37.76 -2.30
N HIS A 6 -33.57 -38.29 -2.96
CA HIS A 6 -32.33 -37.53 -3.20
C HIS A 6 -32.22 -36.87 -4.57
N LEU A 7 -33.31 -36.78 -5.34
CA LEU A 7 -33.28 -36.27 -6.72
C LEU A 7 -33.58 -34.77 -6.89
N LEU A 8 -33.80 -34.01 -5.82
CA LEU A 8 -34.02 -32.56 -5.94
C LEU A 8 -33.21 -31.80 -4.92
N SER A 9 -32.53 -30.75 -5.41
CA SER A 9 -31.79 -29.75 -4.65
C SER A 9 -30.32 -30.07 -4.38
N LEU A 10 -29.53 -30.14 -5.45
CA LEU A 10 -28.21 -29.53 -5.41
C LEU A 10 -27.91 -28.92 -6.80
N VAL A 11 -28.61 -27.83 -7.12
CA VAL A 11 -28.15 -26.90 -8.15
C VAL A 11 -26.88 -26.27 -7.59
N LEU A 12 -25.75 -26.87 -7.95
CA LEU A 12 -24.42 -26.36 -7.66
C LEU A 12 -24.31 -24.99 -8.35
N LEU A 13 -24.47 -23.93 -7.58
CA LEU A 13 -24.22 -22.55 -7.98
C LEU A 13 -22.71 -22.42 -8.23
N VAL A 14 -22.28 -22.65 -9.47
CA VAL A 14 -20.89 -22.43 -9.90
C VAL A 14 -20.61 -20.92 -9.85
N PRO A 15 -19.77 -20.43 -8.93
CA PRO A 15 -19.38 -19.02 -8.97
C PRO A 15 -18.45 -18.83 -10.17
N ALA A 16 -18.85 -17.98 -11.11
CA ALA A 16 -17.99 -17.59 -12.22
C ALA A 16 -16.71 -16.92 -11.67
N PRO A 17 -15.52 -17.18 -12.24
CA PRO A 17 -14.31 -16.51 -11.82
C PRO A 17 -14.42 -15.05 -12.28
N VAL A 18 -14.71 -14.16 -11.33
CA VAL A 18 -14.58 -12.73 -11.56
C VAL A 18 -13.08 -12.47 -11.75
N ALA A 19 -12.68 -12.27 -13.00
CA ALA A 19 -11.32 -11.88 -13.33
C ALA A 19 -11.08 -10.49 -12.73
N VAL A 20 -10.45 -10.46 -11.56
CA VAL A 20 -9.94 -9.23 -10.97
C VAL A 20 -8.73 -8.82 -11.82
N CYS A 21 -8.94 -7.95 -12.81
CA CYS A 21 -7.86 -7.19 -13.41
C CYS A 21 -7.24 -6.35 -12.30
N SER A 22 -6.08 -6.79 -11.80
CA SER A 22 -5.26 -5.94 -10.94
C SER A 22 -4.87 -4.74 -11.77
N ALA A 23 -5.45 -3.58 -11.46
CA ALA A 23 -4.99 -2.32 -12.02
C ALA A 23 -3.55 -2.14 -11.55
N GLU A 24 -2.60 -2.36 -12.45
CA GLU A 24 -1.22 -1.94 -12.25
C GLU A 24 -1.28 -0.41 -12.27
N GLU A 25 -1.35 0.18 -11.08
CA GLU A 25 -1.36 1.62 -10.90
C GLU A 25 -0.01 2.13 -11.39
N VAL A 26 0.02 2.62 -12.64
CA VAL A 26 1.20 3.24 -13.24
C VAL A 26 1.56 4.42 -12.36
N ALA A 27 2.58 4.19 -11.54
CA ALA A 27 2.97 5.13 -10.50
C ALA A 27 3.29 6.47 -11.18
N PRO A 28 2.69 7.60 -10.75
CA PRO A 28 2.87 8.88 -11.42
C PRO A 28 4.36 9.20 -11.52
N PRO A 29 4.84 9.92 -12.54
CA PRO A 29 6.28 10.11 -12.80
C PRO A 29 7.06 10.62 -11.58
N SER A 30 6.40 11.39 -10.71
CA SER A 30 6.95 11.89 -9.46
C SER A 30 7.23 10.79 -8.41
N SER A 31 6.44 9.72 -8.37
CA SER A 31 6.64 8.58 -7.47
C SER A 31 7.85 7.74 -7.87
N ALA A 32 8.01 7.45 -9.17
CA ALA A 32 9.18 6.74 -9.69
C ALA A 32 10.49 7.51 -9.41
N PHE A 33 10.47 8.84 -9.56
CA PHE A 33 11.60 9.68 -9.18
C PHE A 33 11.90 9.62 -7.67
N PHE A 34 10.87 9.66 -6.81
CA PHE A 34 11.06 9.56 -5.38
C PHE A 34 11.74 8.24 -4.99
N GLU A 35 11.22 7.12 -5.50
CA GLU A 35 11.75 5.79 -5.20
C GLU A 35 13.18 5.58 -5.72
N SER A 36 13.48 6.06 -6.93
CA SER A 36 14.80 5.87 -7.55
C SER A 36 15.87 6.86 -7.07
N ARG A 37 15.50 8.10 -6.73
CA ARG A 37 16.46 9.18 -6.44
C ARG A 37 16.47 9.62 -4.98
N ILE A 38 15.30 9.71 -4.35
CA ILE A 38 15.16 10.31 -3.02
C ILE A 38 15.25 9.24 -1.93
N ARG A 39 14.47 8.16 -2.04
CA ARG A 39 14.39 7.11 -1.02
C ARG A 39 15.74 6.48 -0.68
N PRO A 40 16.67 6.20 -1.62
CA PRO A 40 17.96 5.61 -1.28
C PRO A 40 18.79 6.50 -0.34
N LEU A 41 18.68 7.83 -0.46
CA LEU A 41 19.35 8.76 0.45
C LEU A 41 18.73 8.72 1.85
N LEU A 42 17.40 8.71 1.91
CA LEU A 42 16.66 8.66 3.18
C LEU A 42 16.93 7.35 3.93
N VAL A 43 16.97 6.22 3.22
CA VAL A 43 17.32 4.90 3.79
C VAL A 43 18.68 4.94 4.48
N ARG A 44 19.69 5.48 3.80
CA ARG A 44 21.07 5.50 4.33
C ARG A 44 21.25 6.44 5.52
N ARG A 45 20.55 7.58 5.54
CA ARG A 45 20.86 8.67 6.49
C ARG A 45 19.80 8.90 7.55
N CYS A 46 18.53 8.66 7.25
CA CYS A 46 17.42 9.18 8.04
C CYS A 46 16.55 8.08 8.67
N LEU A 47 16.34 6.96 7.98
CA LEU A 47 15.36 5.95 8.43
C LEU A 47 15.75 5.22 9.71
N ARG A 48 17.01 5.30 10.13
CA ARG A 48 17.46 4.81 11.45
C ARG A 48 16.64 5.41 12.60
N CYS A 49 16.25 6.68 12.47
CA CYS A 49 15.50 7.43 13.48
C CYS A 49 14.12 7.91 13.01
N HIS A 50 13.88 7.96 11.69
CA HIS A 50 12.63 8.44 11.06
C HIS A 50 12.00 7.41 10.13
N GLY A 51 12.14 6.13 10.46
CA GLY A 51 11.53 5.00 9.76
C GLY A 51 10.17 4.60 10.34
N SER A 52 9.65 3.47 9.88
CA SER A 52 8.37 2.91 10.35
C SER A 52 8.41 2.44 11.81
N VAL A 53 9.53 1.89 12.26
CA VAL A 53 9.70 1.32 13.61
C VAL A 53 10.04 2.40 14.64
N LYS A 54 10.86 3.38 14.25
CA LYS A 54 11.23 4.52 15.09
C LYS A 54 11.01 5.79 14.30
N SER A 55 10.09 6.63 14.77
CA SER A 55 9.74 7.89 14.14
C SER A 55 9.94 9.01 15.17
N GLY A 56 11.19 9.48 15.30
CA GLY A 56 11.57 10.50 16.25
C GLY A 56 10.65 11.72 16.17
N ARG A 57 10.02 12.06 17.30
CA ARG A 57 9.00 13.13 17.39
C ARG A 57 7.88 13.02 16.32
N GLY A 58 7.49 11.80 15.96
CA GLY A 58 6.39 11.53 15.03
C GLY A 58 6.71 11.79 13.55
N LEU A 59 7.95 12.15 13.20
CA LEU A 59 8.34 12.37 11.80
C LEU A 59 8.71 11.05 11.13
N ARG A 60 8.09 10.79 9.96
CA ARG A 60 8.35 9.63 9.11
C ARG A 60 8.82 10.05 7.73
N LEU A 61 9.87 9.41 7.24
CA LEU A 61 10.52 9.71 5.95
C LEU A 61 10.63 8.48 5.04
N ASP A 62 9.98 7.38 5.39
CA ASP A 62 10.07 6.10 4.69
C ASP A 62 9.14 5.96 3.48
N SER A 63 8.29 6.95 3.23
CA SER A 63 7.44 7.03 2.05
C SER A 63 7.21 8.48 1.63
N ARG A 64 6.95 8.70 0.34
CA ARG A 64 6.64 10.05 -0.20
C ARG A 64 5.50 10.71 0.57
N LYS A 65 4.41 9.97 0.81
CA LYS A 65 3.24 10.47 1.56
C LYS A 65 3.60 10.88 3.00
N ALA A 66 4.48 10.13 3.67
CA ALA A 66 4.90 10.46 5.02
C ALA A 66 5.76 11.73 5.07
N VAL A 67 6.64 11.92 4.08
CA VAL A 67 7.47 13.12 3.96
C VAL A 67 6.60 14.38 3.87
N PHE A 68 5.56 14.39 3.03
CA PHE A 68 4.66 15.54 2.92
C PHE A 68 3.75 15.73 4.14
N ARG A 69 3.44 14.66 4.89
CA ARG A 69 2.67 14.77 6.13
C ARG A 69 3.43 15.55 7.23
N GLY A 70 4.76 15.46 7.23
CA GLY A 70 5.59 16.07 8.27
C GLY A 70 5.52 15.34 9.61
N GLY A 71 5.86 16.06 10.69
CA GLY A 71 5.91 15.53 12.04
C GLY A 71 5.36 16.52 13.07
N LYS A 72 5.65 16.28 14.36
CA LYS A 72 5.13 17.13 15.45
C LYS A 72 5.64 18.58 15.40
N SER A 73 6.73 18.84 14.68
CA SER A 73 7.29 20.18 14.50
C SER A 73 6.71 20.93 13.28
N GLY A 74 5.75 20.33 12.58
CA GLY A 74 5.16 20.90 11.36
C GLY A 74 5.56 20.16 10.08
N PRO A 75 5.34 20.78 8.90
CA PRO A 75 5.63 20.16 7.60
C PRO A 75 7.13 19.93 7.43
N ALA A 76 7.50 18.79 6.87
CA ALA A 76 8.91 18.49 6.55
C ALA A 76 9.32 18.99 5.16
N VAL A 77 8.35 19.16 4.27
CA VAL A 77 8.51 19.71 2.91
C VAL A 77 7.30 20.59 2.62
N VAL A 78 7.55 21.76 2.07
CA VAL A 78 6.54 22.66 1.48
C VAL A 78 6.75 22.66 -0.02
N GLU A 79 5.66 22.76 -0.78
CA GLU A 79 5.75 22.98 -2.24
C GLU A 79 6.41 24.34 -2.48
N GLY A 80 7.33 24.37 -3.45
CA GLY A 80 8.07 25.57 -3.85
C GLY A 80 7.54 26.15 -5.14
#